data_AF-A0A8T5A2C4-F1
#
_entry.id   AF-A0A8T5A2C4-F1
#
_cell.length_a   1.000
_cell.length_b   1.000
_cell.length_c   1.000
_cell.angle_alpha   90.00
_cell.angle_beta   90.00
_cell.angle_gamma   90.00
#
_symmetry.space_group_name_H-M   'P 1'
#
loop_
_entity.id
_entity.type
_entity.pdbx_description
1 polymer ?
#
loop_
_entity_poly.entity_id
_entity_poly.type
_entity_poly.pdbx_seq_one_letter_code
_entity_poly.pdbx_strand_id
1 'polypeptide(L)' 'MVPKVFREAMGIEPGDEIAMEIREGELSIRPVMDPESFIEDFCSIPKERLTRKIDIKKILEEEVEERLV' A
#
# COMPACT_ATOMS: atom_id res chain seq x y z
N MET A 1 14.86 -16.15 3.52
CA MET A 1 13.73 -16.34 2.58
C MET A 1 12.47 -15.88 3.30
N VAL A 2 11.82 -14.81 2.83
CA VAL A 2 10.54 -14.37 3.38
C VAL A 2 9.44 -15.29 2.82
N PRO A 3 8.61 -15.95 3.65
CA PRO A 3 7.57 -16.85 3.15
C PRO A 3 6.63 -16.14 2.19
N LYS A 4 6.13 -16.87 1.18
CA LYS A 4 5.31 -16.32 0.09
C LYS A 4 4.09 -15.54 0.63
N VAL A 5 3.43 -16.07 1.66
CA VAL A 5 2.28 -15.44 2.32
C VAL A 5 2.60 -14.05 2.89
N PHE A 6 3.78 -13.88 3.50
CA PHE A 6 4.20 -12.58 4.01
C PHE A 6 4.58 -11.62 2.90
N ARG A 7 5.21 -12.11 1.82
CA ARG A 7 5.53 -11.27 0.65
C ARG A 7 4.28 -10.72 -0.01
N GLU A 8 3.28 -11.57 -0.24
CA GLU A 8 1.99 -11.17 -0.83
C GLU A 8 1.22 -10.20 0.08
N ALA A 9 1.17 -10.47 1.40
CA ALA A 9 0.49 -9.60 2.35
C ALA A 9 1.15 -8.22 2.50
N MET A 10 2.46 -8.13 2.28
CA MET A 10 3.24 -6.89 2.39
C MET A 10 3.51 -6.20 1.05
N GLY A 11 3.08 -6.79 -0.07
CA GLY A 11 3.35 -6.26 -1.41
C GLY A 11 4.83 -6.24 -1.78
N ILE A 12 5.63 -7.19 -1.27
CA ILE A 12 7.08 -7.26 -1.52
C ILE A 12 7.35 -8.12 -2.76
N GLU A 13 7.89 -7.51 -3.80
CA GLU A 13 8.29 -8.17 -5.04
C GLU A 13 9.78 -8.56 -5.05
N PRO A 14 10.20 -9.52 -5.89
CA PRO A 14 11.61 -9.84 -6.06
C PRO A 14 12.38 -8.66 -6.63
N GLY A 15 13.26 -8.06 -5.82
CA GLY A 15 14.04 -6.89 -6.20
C GLY A 15 13.83 -5.69 -5.27
N ASP A 16 12.78 -5.73 -4.45
CA ASP A 16 12.47 -4.64 -3.51
C ASP A 16 13.47 -4.54 -2.37
N GLU A 17 13.78 -3.30 -1.99
CA GLU A 17 14.55 -3.01 -0.79
C GLU A 17 13.66 -3.07 0.45
N ILE A 18 14.12 -3.81 1.47
CA ILE A 18 13.41 -3.98 2.74
C ILE A 18 14.30 -3.56 3.91
N ALA A 19 13.74 -2.79 4.84
CA ALA A 19 14.36 -2.46 6.10
C ALA A 19 14.03 -3.54 7.12
N MET A 20 15.07 -4.11 7.73
CA MET A 20 14.96 -5.09 8.81
C MET A 20 15.56 -4.52 10.08
N GLU A 21 14.76 -4.37 11.12
CA GLU A 21 15.19 -3.86 12.42
C GLU A 21 14.80 -4.82 13.53
N ILE A 22 15.69 -5.01 14.50
CA ILE A 22 15.39 -5.76 15.72
C ILE A 22 15.07 -4.74 16.82
N ARG A 23 13.86 -4.79 17.36
CA ARG A 23 13.40 -3.93 18.46
C ARG A 23 12.86 -4.81 19.56
N GLU A 24 13.43 -4.72 20.76
CA GLU A 24 12.95 -5.44 21.96
C GLU A 24 12.82 -6.98 21.80
N GLY A 25 13.60 -7.56 20.88
CA GLY A 25 13.54 -8.99 20.57
C GLY A 25 12.56 -9.36 19.45
N GLU A 26 11.85 -8.37 18.88
CA GLU A 26 11.00 -8.54 17.72
C GLU A 26 11.70 -8.11 16.43
N LEU A 27 11.46 -8.85 15.34
CA LEU A 27 11.96 -8.52 14.01
C LEU A 27 10.89 -7.72 13.25
N SER A 28 11.15 -6.43 13.05
CA SER A 28 10.35 -5.55 12.20
C SER A 28 10.88 -5.61 10.78
N ILE A 29 10.04 -6.04 9.84
CA ILE A 29 10.31 -5.96 8.40
C ILE A 29 9.40 -4.89 7.82
N ARG A 30 9.95 -3.92 7.10
CA ARG A 30 9.19 -2.87 6.41
C ARG A 30 9.72 -2.67 4.99
N PRO A 31 8.85 -2.47 3.99
CA PRO A 31 9.31 -2.02 2.68
C PRO A 31 9.99 -0.66 2.82
N VAL A 32 11.10 -0.45 2.11
CA VAL A 32 11.75 0.86 2.03
C VAL A 32 10.99 1.67 1.01
N MET A 33 10.26 2.69 1.48
CA MET A 33 9.66 3.68 0.60
C MET A 33 10.65 4.80 0.39
N ASP A 34 10.98 5.09 -0.86
CA ASP A 34 11.83 6.24 -1.17
C ASP A 34 11.06 7.54 -0.84
N PRO A 35 11.61 8.43 0.01
CA PRO A 35 10.91 9.64 0.44
C PRO A 35 10.53 10.57 -0.72
N GLU A 36 11.32 10.62 -1.80
CA GLU A 36 11.03 11.46 -2.96
C GLU A 36 9.81 10.91 -3.71
N SER A 37 9.78 9.59 -3.97
CA SER A 37 8.63 8.92 -4.60
C SER A 37 7.31 9.15 -3.82
N PHE A 38 7.35 9.06 -2.48
CA PHE A 38 6.17 9.32 -1.66
C PHE A 38 5.67 10.76 -1.79
N ILE A 39 6.58 11.73 -1.83
CA ILE A 39 6.23 13.15 -1.95
C ILE A 39 5.65 13.42 -3.34
N GLU A 40 6.24 12.84 -4.39
CA GLU A 40 5.73 12.96 -5.76
C GLU A 40 4.32 12.36 -5.87
N ASP A 41 4.12 11.14 -5.37
CA ASP A 41 2.82 10.48 -5.34
C ASP A 41 1.79 11.31 -4.57
N PHE A 42 2.15 11.78 -3.38
CA PHE A 42 1.25 12.60 -2.56
C PHE A 42 0.90 13.93 -3.24
N CYS A 43 1.86 14.57 -3.92
CA CYS A 43 1.64 15.80 -4.66
C CYS A 43 0.88 15.59 -5.98
N SER A 44 0.91 14.37 -6.54
CA SER A 44 0.17 13.99 -7.75
C SER A 44 -1.33 13.87 -7.50
N ILE A 45 -1.76 13.69 -6.24
CA ILE A 45 -3.16 13.65 -5.87
C ILE A 45 -3.81 14.99 -6.26
N PRO A 46 -4.84 14.98 -7.13
CA PRO A 46 -5.47 16.21 -7.58
C PRO A 46 -5.96 17.03 -6.38
N LYS A 47 -5.52 18.29 -6.31
CA LYS A 47 -6.02 19.26 -5.31
C LYS A 47 -7.50 19.62 -5.53
N GLU A 48 -8.09 19.17 -6.63
CA GLU A 48 -9.48 19.40 -6.96
C GLU A 48 -10.36 18.69 -5.94
N ARG A 49 -11.01 19.50 -5.11
CA ARG A 49 -12.01 19.02 -4.17
C ARG A 49 -13.13 18.35 -4.95
N LEU A 50 -13.72 17.30 -4.39
CA LEU A 50 -14.96 16.73 -4.90
C LEU A 50 -15.99 17.85 -5.10
N THR A 51 -16.28 18.16 -6.36
CA THR A 51 -17.31 19.13 -6.74
C THR A 51 -18.70 18.50 -6.79
N ARG A 52 -18.78 17.17 -6.73
CA ARG A 52 -20.01 16.38 -6.78
C ARG A 52 -20.03 15.36 -5.66
N LYS A 53 -21.23 15.03 -5.21
CA LYS A 53 -21.44 14.02 -4.17
C LYS A 53 -21.16 12.64 -4.77
N ILE A 54 -20.16 11.95 -4.24
CA ILE A 54 -19.85 10.56 -4.59
C ILE A 54 -20.64 9.64 -3.67
N ASP A 55 -21.20 8.57 -4.24
CA ASP A 55 -21.82 7.50 -3.47
C ASP A 55 -20.76 6.47 -3.07
N ILE A 56 -20.30 6.58 -1.82
CA ILE A 56 -19.27 5.72 -1.26
C ILE A 56 -19.73 4.26 -1.19
N LYS A 57 -21.03 4.00 -1.02
CA LYS A 57 -21.54 2.62 -0.95
C LYS A 57 -21.35 1.91 -2.28
N LYS A 58 -21.66 2.60 -3.37
CA LYS A 58 -21.52 2.04 -4.73
C LYS A 58 -20.07 1.66 -5.04
N ILE A 59 -19.11 2.50 -4.64
CA ILE A 59 -17.67 2.22 -4.83
C ILE A 59 -17.24 0.99 -4.00
N LEU A 60 -17.70 0.89 -2.76
CA LEU A 60 -17.38 -0.25 -1.89
C LEU A 60 -17.98 -1.56 -2.43
N GLU A 61 -19.20 -1.51 -2.96
CA GLU A 61 -19.85 -2.68 -3.58
C GLU A 61 -19.10 -3.14 -4.83
N GLU A 62 -18.67 -2.21 -5.70
CA GLU A 62 -17.86 -2.51 -6.89
C GLU A 62 -16.52 -3.15 -6.53
N GLU A 63 -15.81 -2.63 -5.53
CA GLU A 63 -14.52 -3.19 -5.09
C GLU A 63 -14.66 -4.61 -4.50
N VAL A 64 -15.76 -4.88 -3.81
CA VAL A 64 -16.05 -6.22 -3.27
C VAL A 64 -16.36 -7.19 -4.39
N GLU A 65 -17.12 -6.79 -5.42
CA GLU A 65 -17.36 -7.62 -6.60
C GLU A 65 -16.06 -7.95 -7.33
N GLU A 66 -15.17 -6.99 -7.56
CA GLU A 66 -13.89 -7.23 -8.25
C GLU A 66 -12.97 -8.20 -7.50
N ARG A 67 -12.99 -8.22 -6.16
CA ARG A 67 -12.20 -9.15 -5.35
C ARG A 67 -12.76 -10.58 -5.30
N LEU A 68 -14.02 -10.77 -5.73
CA LEU A 68 -14.71 -12.06 -5.69
C LEU A 68 -14.75 -12.78 -7.06
N VAL A 69 -14.20 -12.18 -8.12
CA VAL A 69 -14.04 -12.78 -9.47
C VAL A 69 -12.69 -13.48 -9.61
#